data_AF-A0A7L7L1I7-F1
#
_entry.id   AF-A0A7L7L1I7-F1
#
_cell.length_a   1.000
_cell.length_b   1.000
_cell.length_c   1.000
_cell.angle_alpha   90.00
_cell.angle_beta   90.00
_cell.angle_gamma   90.00
#
_symmetry.space_group_name_H-M   'P 1'
#
loop_
_entity.id
_entity.type
_entity.pdbx_description
1 polymer ?
#
loop_
_entity_poly.entity_id
_entity_poly.type
_entity_poly.pdbx_seq_one_letter_code
_entity_poly.pdbx_strand_id
1 'polypeptide(L)'
;MPSAKQNFLDRIIHIRKSLEIDTLNDRTSNHIEHNNIAKILRNGIAVVGFVALEDFIKSRTGEILSEIGLTTVPFNSLPEKIRLSTTLETLNSLNRVSKLETSINDRIQLIQNEARKIASTVNPTFELTQYAFGYKNSNISADEIKEILSSFLIKDPWRKMTIVSSRLGLTSLPLDNSFKNAALRRHQAAHLGSSSIPINDLKQYVKEAFGIVISFDCLISKCLLEIRNHNVSYLNNSFSINDSHIKLGFINFDSNKWKYKKENQSRATRTNIDLNILKSEVISLASRSGECLVLYDKDNNVVDWYL
;
A
#
# COMPACT_ATOMS: atom_id res chain seq x y z
N MET A 1 -9.60 11.30 -10.19
CA MET A 1 -9.40 10.82 -8.81
C MET A 1 -7.89 10.72 -8.58
N PRO A 2 -7.35 11.24 -7.46
CA PRO A 2 -5.95 10.99 -7.07
C PRO A 2 -5.68 9.49 -6.88
N SER A 3 -4.47 9.03 -7.19
CA SER A 3 -4.10 7.61 -7.08
C SER A 3 -4.04 7.16 -5.62
N ALA A 4 -4.11 5.85 -5.39
CA ALA A 4 -3.99 5.21 -4.09
C ALA A 4 -2.73 5.70 -3.35
N LYS A 5 -1.61 5.74 -4.07
CA LYS A 5 -0.32 6.26 -3.59
C LYS A 5 -0.43 7.72 -3.15
N GLN A 6 -0.99 8.60 -3.97
CA GLN A 6 -1.07 10.03 -3.65
C GLN A 6 -1.93 10.25 -2.40
N ASN A 7 -3.09 9.61 -2.32
CA ASN A 7 -3.97 9.68 -1.14
C ASN A 7 -3.27 9.18 0.13
N PHE A 8 -2.50 8.09 0.04
CA PHE A 8 -1.72 7.58 1.15
C PHE A 8 -0.62 8.56 1.58
N LEU A 9 0.19 9.06 0.64
CA LEU A 9 1.26 9.99 0.90
C LEU A 9 0.73 11.26 1.57
N ASP A 10 -0.34 11.83 1.03
CA ASP A 10 -0.99 13.00 1.60
C ASP A 10 -1.37 12.74 3.06
N ARG A 11 -2.09 11.65 3.35
CA ARG A 11 -2.51 11.36 4.74
C ARG A 11 -1.34 11.05 5.68
N ILE A 12 -0.42 10.19 5.28
CA ILE A 12 0.64 9.69 6.18
C ILE A 12 1.72 10.76 6.45
N ILE A 13 2.01 11.62 5.48
CA ILE A 13 2.95 12.74 5.67
C ILE A 13 2.35 13.77 6.63
N HIS A 14 1.06 14.08 6.51
CA HIS A 14 0.39 14.97 7.46
C HIS A 14 0.36 14.35 8.86
N ILE A 15 0.07 13.06 8.99
CA ILE A 15 0.21 12.35 10.27
C ILE A 15 1.62 12.49 10.84
N ARG A 16 2.65 12.24 10.04
CA ARG A 16 4.05 12.37 10.48
C ARG A 16 4.35 13.77 10.98
N LYS A 17 3.95 14.81 10.24
CA LYS A 17 4.13 16.21 10.64
C LYS A 17 3.36 16.55 11.91
N SER A 18 2.13 16.03 12.06
CA SER A 18 1.33 16.24 13.26
C SER A 18 2.04 15.68 14.49
N LEU A 19 2.70 14.53 14.40
CA LEU A 19 3.46 13.90 15.49
C LEU A 19 4.65 14.73 16.01
N GLU A 20 5.00 15.84 15.37
CA GLU A 20 6.01 16.79 15.86
C GLU A 20 5.40 18.01 16.57
N ILE A 21 4.08 18.13 16.62
CA ILE A 21 3.38 19.22 17.32
C ILE A 21 3.39 18.96 18.83
N ASP A 22 3.76 19.98 19.62
CA ASP A 22 3.88 19.91 21.08
C ASP A 22 2.61 19.39 21.78
N THR A 23 1.43 19.69 21.23
CA THR A 23 0.13 19.23 21.75
C THR A 23 -0.02 17.70 21.80
N LEU A 24 0.78 16.93 21.06
CA LEU A 24 0.78 15.46 21.10
C LEU A 24 1.79 14.88 22.08
N ASN A 25 2.71 15.70 22.61
CA ASN A 25 3.67 15.27 23.61
C ASN A 25 3.05 15.34 25.00
N ASP A 26 3.30 14.32 25.81
CA ASP A 26 2.96 14.36 27.22
C ASP A 26 3.85 15.39 27.93
N ARG A 27 3.23 16.24 28.73
CA ARG A 27 3.90 17.13 29.68
C ARG A 27 3.98 16.45 31.04
N THR A 28 4.58 17.12 32.02
CA THR A 28 4.65 16.62 33.40
C THR A 28 3.26 16.26 33.94
N SER A 29 3.20 15.36 34.93
CA SER A 29 1.95 14.79 35.47
C SER A 29 0.93 15.83 35.96
N ASN A 30 1.37 17.05 36.26
CA ASN A 30 0.53 18.13 36.75
C ASN A 30 -0.30 18.78 35.63
N HIS A 31 0.05 18.56 34.36
CA HIS A 31 -0.69 19.06 33.20
C HIS A 31 -1.76 18.07 32.73
N ILE A 32 -2.71 17.76 33.62
CA ILE A 32 -3.75 16.74 33.41
C ILE A 32 -4.57 17.01 32.15
N GLU A 33 -5.04 18.25 31.95
CA GLU A 33 -5.85 18.63 30.80
C GLU A 33 -5.09 18.47 29.48
N HIS A 34 -3.86 18.97 29.41
CA HIS A 34 -3.00 18.83 28.23
C HIS A 34 -2.77 17.36 27.88
N ASN A 35 -2.42 16.53 28.87
CA ASN A 35 -2.13 15.11 28.64
C ASN A 35 -3.39 14.34 28.19
N ASN A 36 -4.57 14.72 28.68
CA ASN A 36 -5.83 14.16 28.22
C ASN A 36 -6.14 14.57 26.76
N ILE A 37 -5.88 15.83 26.38
CA ILE A 37 -6.00 16.30 25.00
C ILE A 37 -5.04 15.52 24.09
N ALA A 38 -3.76 15.44 24.46
CA ALA A 38 -2.74 14.72 23.73
C ALA A 38 -3.12 13.25 23.49
N LYS A 39 -3.66 12.58 24.52
CA LYS A 39 -4.17 11.21 24.46
C LYS A 39 -5.29 11.05 23.43
N ILE A 40 -6.32 11.90 23.47
CA ILE A 40 -7.44 11.84 22.52
C ILE A 40 -6.95 12.04 21.08
N LEU A 41 -6.07 13.02 20.87
CA LEU A 41 -5.51 13.30 19.56
C LEU A 41 -4.64 12.13 19.04
N ARG A 42 -3.81 11.51 19.88
CA ARG A 42 -3.02 10.32 19.52
C ARG A 42 -3.91 9.14 19.14
N ASN A 43 -5.02 8.93 19.85
CA ASN A 43 -6.00 7.91 19.49
C ASN A 43 -6.63 8.18 18.12
N GLY A 44 -7.03 9.43 17.85
CA GLY A 44 -7.53 9.84 16.54
C GLY A 44 -6.51 9.57 15.41
N ILE A 45 -5.24 9.93 15.63
CA ILE A 45 -4.16 9.68 14.66
C ILE A 45 -3.96 8.19 14.40
N ALA A 46 -4.03 7.34 15.43
CA ALA A 46 -3.91 5.89 15.26
C ALA A 46 -5.00 5.32 14.35
N VAL A 47 -6.25 5.77 14.54
CA VAL A 47 -7.39 5.36 13.72
C VAL A 47 -7.21 5.84 12.28
N VAL A 48 -6.92 7.12 12.06
CA VAL A 48 -6.77 7.70 10.72
C VAL A 48 -5.57 7.09 9.98
N GLY A 49 -4.47 6.84 10.69
CA GLY A 49 -3.29 6.18 10.12
C GLY A 49 -3.62 4.80 9.57
N PHE A 50 -4.28 3.96 10.38
CA PHE A 50 -4.69 2.64 9.93
C PHE A 50 -5.67 2.68 8.76
N VAL A 51 -6.62 3.62 8.76
CA VAL A 51 -7.54 3.83 7.63
C VAL A 51 -6.77 4.21 6.36
N ALA A 52 -5.76 5.08 6.45
CA ALA A 52 -4.92 5.42 5.29
C ALA A 52 -4.20 4.21 4.70
N LEU A 53 -3.68 3.31 5.56
CA LEU A 53 -3.06 2.06 5.12
C LEU A 53 -4.07 1.11 4.47
N GLU A 54 -5.24 0.95 5.07
CA GLU A 54 -6.32 0.10 4.54
C GLU A 54 -6.80 0.59 3.17
N ASP A 55 -7.08 1.89 3.05
CA ASP A 55 -7.53 2.50 1.81
C ASP A 55 -6.49 2.38 0.71
N PHE A 56 -5.20 2.49 1.04
CA PHE A 56 -4.11 2.27 0.08
C PHE A 56 -4.17 0.86 -0.50
N ILE A 57 -4.22 -0.17 0.34
CA ILE A 57 -4.20 -1.56 -0.13
C ILE A 57 -5.42 -1.85 -1.03
N LYS A 58 -6.62 -1.42 -0.62
CA LYS A 58 -7.85 -1.62 -1.38
C LYS A 58 -7.79 -0.88 -2.72
N SER A 59 -7.48 0.42 -2.68
CA SER A 59 -7.46 1.27 -3.86
C SER A 59 -6.37 0.83 -4.84
N ARG A 60 -5.17 0.50 -4.35
CA ARG A 60 -4.07 0.04 -5.20
C ARG A 60 -4.39 -1.31 -5.84
N THR A 61 -5.03 -2.23 -5.10
CA THR A 61 -5.52 -3.50 -5.69
C THR A 61 -6.53 -3.23 -6.80
N GLY A 62 -7.48 -2.30 -6.59
CA GLY A 62 -8.44 -1.89 -7.61
C GLY A 62 -7.78 -1.28 -8.85
N GLU A 63 -6.79 -0.42 -8.67
CA GLU A 63 -5.99 0.14 -9.78
C GLU A 63 -5.30 -0.97 -10.59
N ILE A 64 -4.65 -1.92 -9.92
CA ILE A 64 -4.00 -3.05 -10.59
C ILE A 64 -5.00 -3.88 -11.40
N LEU A 65 -6.18 -4.19 -10.83
CA LEU A 65 -7.22 -4.94 -11.52
C LEU A 65 -7.76 -4.18 -12.74
N SER A 66 -7.94 -2.87 -12.62
CA SER A 66 -8.31 -2.02 -13.75
C SER A 66 -7.23 -2.03 -14.83
N GLU A 67 -5.95 -1.95 -14.47
CA GLU A 67 -4.84 -2.03 -15.41
C GLU A 67 -4.73 -3.41 -16.09
N ILE A 68 -5.10 -4.50 -15.40
CA ILE A 68 -5.18 -5.84 -16.02
C ILE A 68 -6.27 -5.88 -17.10
N GLY A 69 -7.44 -5.30 -16.84
CA GLY A 69 -8.53 -5.22 -17.83
C GLY A 69 -8.16 -4.44 -19.10
N LEU A 70 -7.13 -3.58 -19.03
CA LEU A 70 -6.60 -2.85 -20.19
C LEU A 70 -5.53 -3.64 -20.97
N THR A 71 -5.12 -4.81 -20.49
CA THR A 71 -4.17 -5.67 -21.21
C THR A 71 -4.86 -6.47 -22.31
N THR A 72 -4.08 -7.03 -23.24
CA THR A 72 -4.59 -7.96 -24.27
C THR A 72 -4.60 -9.42 -23.81
N VAL A 73 -4.32 -9.69 -22.52
CA VAL A 73 -4.32 -11.05 -21.97
C VAL A 73 -5.78 -11.50 -21.82
N PRO A 74 -6.18 -12.63 -22.44
CA PRO A 74 -7.54 -13.14 -22.29
C PRO A 74 -7.86 -13.45 -20.82
N PHE A 75 -9.10 -13.18 -20.40
CA PHE A 75 -9.54 -13.44 -19.01
C PHE A 75 -9.21 -14.87 -18.57
N ASN A 76 -9.42 -15.86 -19.46
CA ASN A 76 -9.16 -17.28 -19.17
C ASN A 76 -7.69 -17.64 -18.96
N SER A 77 -6.76 -16.77 -19.36
CA SER A 77 -5.32 -16.94 -19.15
C SER A 77 -4.83 -16.28 -17.86
N LEU A 78 -5.69 -15.52 -17.16
CA LEU A 78 -5.32 -14.93 -15.87
C LEU A 78 -5.20 -16.03 -14.79
N PRO A 79 -4.37 -15.79 -13.75
CA PRO A 79 -4.29 -16.66 -12.58
C PRO A 79 -5.68 -17.01 -12.04
N GLU A 80 -5.91 -18.29 -11.75
CA GLU A 80 -7.21 -18.82 -11.34
C GLU A 80 -7.84 -18.04 -10.19
N LYS A 81 -7.06 -17.71 -9.16
CA LYS A 81 -7.54 -16.93 -8.01
C LYS A 81 -8.02 -15.52 -8.40
N ILE A 82 -7.34 -14.85 -9.33
CA ILE A 82 -7.83 -13.55 -9.83
C ILE A 82 -9.17 -13.73 -10.54
N ARG A 83 -9.30 -14.76 -11.38
CA ARG A 83 -10.57 -15.05 -12.07
C ARG A 83 -11.69 -15.32 -11.09
N LEU A 84 -11.48 -16.19 -10.10
CA LEU A 84 -12.47 -16.54 -9.09
C LEU A 84 -12.87 -15.33 -8.23
N SER A 85 -11.89 -14.56 -7.75
CA SER A 85 -12.17 -13.41 -6.90
C SER A 85 -12.88 -12.27 -7.63
N THR A 86 -12.62 -12.08 -8.92
CA THR A 86 -13.25 -11.02 -9.73
C THR A 86 -14.62 -11.40 -10.33
N THR A 87 -15.05 -12.67 -10.21
CA THR A 87 -16.33 -13.16 -10.75
C THR A 87 -17.25 -13.69 -9.66
N LEU A 88 -16.84 -14.75 -8.96
CA LEU A 88 -17.68 -15.46 -8.01
C LEU A 88 -17.60 -14.83 -6.60
N GLU A 89 -16.39 -14.65 -6.08
CA GLU A 89 -16.25 -14.23 -4.68
C GLU A 89 -16.64 -12.77 -4.45
N THR A 90 -16.52 -11.93 -5.48
CA THR A 90 -16.90 -10.52 -5.42
C THR A 90 -18.39 -10.34 -5.09
N LEU A 91 -19.27 -11.31 -5.40
CA LEU A 91 -20.69 -11.22 -5.08
C LEU A 91 -20.95 -11.01 -3.58
N ASN A 92 -20.13 -11.63 -2.72
CA ASN A 92 -20.19 -11.43 -1.27
C ASN A 92 -19.78 -10.00 -0.88
N SER A 93 -18.73 -9.47 -1.50
CA SER A 93 -18.30 -8.08 -1.32
C SER A 93 -19.37 -7.09 -1.77
N LEU A 94 -20.00 -7.32 -2.92
CA LEU A 94 -21.04 -6.44 -3.48
C LEU A 94 -22.29 -6.38 -2.60
N ASN A 95 -22.74 -7.52 -2.05
CA ASN A 95 -23.85 -7.55 -1.10
C ASN A 95 -23.56 -6.70 0.15
N ARG A 96 -22.30 -6.63 0.59
CA ARG A 96 -21.90 -5.79 1.73
C ARG A 96 -21.80 -4.32 1.35
N VAL A 97 -21.06 -4.00 0.28
CA VAL A 97 -20.82 -2.62 -0.15
C VAL A 97 -22.11 -1.92 -0.54
N SER A 98 -23.02 -2.61 -1.24
CA SER A 98 -24.35 -2.05 -1.56
C SER A 98 -25.16 -1.66 -0.32
N LYS A 99 -24.99 -2.32 0.83
CA LYS A 99 -25.67 -1.90 2.07
C LYS A 99 -25.15 -0.57 2.63
N LEU A 100 -23.97 -0.13 2.21
CA LEU A 100 -23.39 1.16 2.60
C LEU A 100 -23.94 2.32 1.78
N GLU A 101 -24.52 2.05 0.62
CA GLU A 101 -25.16 3.08 -0.21
C GLU A 101 -26.43 3.62 0.45
N THR A 102 -26.61 4.94 0.37
CA THR A 102 -27.68 5.65 1.10
C THR A 102 -29.04 5.51 0.41
N SER A 103 -29.08 5.56 -0.93
CA SER A 103 -30.32 5.44 -1.70
C SER A 103 -30.46 4.08 -2.39
N ILE A 104 -31.71 3.64 -2.61
CA ILE A 104 -31.98 2.42 -3.38
C ILE A 104 -31.51 2.53 -4.83
N ASN A 105 -31.54 3.73 -5.41
CA ASN A 105 -31.09 3.97 -6.78
C ASN A 105 -29.57 3.79 -6.89
N ASP A 106 -28.80 4.32 -5.93
CA ASP A 106 -27.35 4.14 -5.89
C ASP A 106 -26.99 2.65 -5.74
N ARG A 107 -27.74 1.91 -4.93
CA ARG A 107 -27.60 0.46 -4.78
C ARG A 107 -27.81 -0.27 -6.10
N ILE A 108 -28.92 0.02 -6.79
CA ILE A 108 -29.24 -0.59 -8.08
C ILE A 108 -28.14 -0.26 -9.09
N GLN A 109 -27.72 1.00 -9.17
CA GLN A 109 -26.68 1.45 -10.09
C GLN A 109 -25.32 0.79 -9.81
N LEU A 110 -24.91 0.69 -8.54
CA LEU A 110 -23.70 -0.02 -8.12
C LEU A 110 -23.75 -1.48 -8.58
N ILE A 111 -24.84 -2.19 -8.27
CA ILE A 111 -24.98 -3.60 -8.63
C ILE A 111 -25.00 -3.79 -10.16
N GLN A 112 -25.72 -2.96 -10.91
CA GLN A 112 -25.75 -3.03 -12.37
C GLN A 112 -24.37 -2.78 -12.98
N ASN A 113 -23.64 -1.77 -12.49
CA ASN A 113 -22.30 -1.44 -12.97
C ASN A 113 -21.32 -2.59 -12.73
N GLU A 114 -21.34 -3.19 -11.54
CA GLU A 114 -20.41 -4.28 -11.18
C GLU A 114 -20.82 -5.62 -11.82
N ALA A 115 -22.12 -5.90 -11.95
CA ALA A 115 -22.61 -7.06 -12.70
C ALA A 115 -22.18 -7.02 -14.18
N ARG A 116 -22.18 -5.83 -14.79
CA ARG A 116 -21.67 -5.65 -16.16
C ARG A 116 -20.18 -5.99 -16.27
N LYS A 117 -19.36 -5.63 -15.29
CA LYS A 117 -17.92 -5.99 -15.25
C LYS A 117 -17.75 -7.51 -15.15
N ILE A 118 -18.48 -8.16 -14.25
CA ILE A 118 -18.48 -9.63 -14.12
C ILE A 118 -18.90 -10.28 -15.45
N ALA A 119 -20.01 -9.83 -16.05
CA ALA A 119 -20.49 -10.35 -17.32
C ALA A 119 -19.49 -10.13 -18.47
N SER A 120 -18.72 -9.04 -18.46
CA SER A 120 -17.73 -8.75 -19.50
C SER A 120 -16.60 -9.78 -19.59
N THR A 121 -16.36 -10.57 -18.53
CA THR A 121 -15.29 -11.59 -18.49
C THR A 121 -15.45 -12.74 -19.49
N VAL A 122 -16.64 -12.89 -20.09
CA VAL A 122 -16.86 -13.85 -21.20
C VAL A 122 -16.36 -13.33 -22.55
N ASN A 123 -16.06 -12.03 -22.66
CA ASN A 123 -15.65 -11.38 -23.89
C ASN A 123 -14.12 -11.20 -23.94
N PRO A 124 -13.53 -11.00 -25.14
CA PRO A 124 -12.10 -10.67 -25.27
C PRO A 124 -11.70 -9.38 -24.55
N THR A 125 -12.59 -8.38 -24.55
CA THR A 125 -12.43 -7.13 -23.80
C THR A 125 -13.27 -7.20 -22.53
N PHE A 126 -12.64 -7.04 -21.36
CA PHE A 126 -13.30 -7.16 -20.07
C PHE A 126 -12.81 -6.11 -19.09
N GLU A 127 -13.62 -5.87 -18.07
CA GLU A 127 -13.28 -5.04 -16.92
C GLU A 127 -13.29 -5.91 -15.67
N LEU A 128 -12.32 -5.69 -14.77
CA LEU A 128 -12.27 -6.35 -13.47
C LEU A 128 -12.81 -5.41 -12.39
N THR A 129 -13.64 -5.95 -11.50
CA THR A 129 -14.18 -5.19 -10.37
C THR A 129 -13.10 -4.87 -9.33
N GLN A 130 -13.13 -3.64 -8.82
CA GLN A 130 -12.28 -3.24 -7.68
C GLN A 130 -12.69 -3.93 -6.37
N TYR A 131 -13.93 -4.43 -6.28
CA TYR A 131 -14.48 -5.05 -5.08
C TYR A 131 -14.11 -6.53 -4.92
N ALA A 132 -13.20 -7.04 -5.75
CA ALA A 132 -12.73 -8.42 -5.70
C ALA A 132 -12.03 -8.74 -4.36
N PHE A 133 -11.34 -7.79 -3.76
CA PHE A 133 -10.56 -8.01 -2.54
C PHE A 133 -10.69 -6.91 -1.50
N GLY A 134 -10.64 -7.26 -0.20
CA GLY A 134 -10.62 -6.31 0.91
C GLY A 134 -11.99 -5.67 1.25
N TYR A 135 -13.07 -6.06 0.57
CA TYR A 135 -14.42 -5.52 0.82
C TYR A 135 -15.37 -6.50 1.51
N LYS A 136 -14.91 -7.73 1.81
CA LYS A 136 -15.70 -8.77 2.53
C LYS A 136 -15.99 -8.36 3.98
N ASN A 137 -15.03 -7.69 4.64
CA ASN A 137 -15.14 -7.25 6.02
C ASN A 137 -15.08 -5.73 6.17
N SER A 138 -15.43 -5.21 7.36
CA SER A 138 -15.40 -3.76 7.66
C SER A 138 -14.01 -3.17 7.55
N ASN A 139 -13.01 -3.93 8.00
CA ASN A 139 -11.61 -3.54 7.97
C ASN A 139 -10.83 -4.62 7.25
N ILE A 140 -9.71 -4.25 6.64
CA ILE A 140 -8.83 -5.24 6.02
C ILE A 140 -8.05 -6.01 7.08
N SER A 141 -8.02 -7.34 7.00
CA SER A 141 -7.24 -8.20 7.88
C SER A 141 -5.86 -8.51 7.31
N ALA A 142 -4.94 -9.00 8.16
CA ALA A 142 -3.63 -9.45 7.69
C ALA A 142 -3.73 -10.64 6.72
N ASP A 143 -4.75 -11.49 6.89
CA ASP A 143 -5.01 -12.62 6.02
C ASP A 143 -5.59 -12.17 4.68
N GLU A 144 -6.41 -11.13 4.63
CA GLU A 144 -6.91 -10.57 3.37
C GLU A 144 -5.76 -9.97 2.53
N ILE A 145 -4.78 -9.30 3.15
CA ILE A 145 -3.58 -8.81 2.43
C ILE A 145 -2.78 -10.00 1.86
N LYS A 146 -2.63 -11.07 2.65
CA LYS A 146 -1.99 -12.31 2.21
C LYS A 146 -2.75 -12.93 1.04
N GLU A 147 -4.08 -13.01 1.11
CA GLU A 147 -4.94 -13.55 0.05
C GLU A 147 -4.84 -12.74 -1.24
N ILE A 148 -4.83 -11.40 -1.14
CA ILE A 148 -4.61 -10.51 -2.29
C ILE A 148 -3.33 -10.91 -3.00
N LEU A 149 -2.17 -10.79 -2.33
CA LEU A 149 -0.88 -11.05 -2.98
C LEU A 149 -0.72 -12.51 -3.42
N SER A 150 -1.30 -13.47 -2.67
CA SER A 150 -1.30 -14.88 -3.08
C SER A 150 -2.14 -15.13 -4.34
N SER A 151 -3.15 -14.29 -4.60
CA SER A 151 -3.94 -14.35 -5.85
C SER A 151 -3.12 -13.90 -7.05
N PHE A 152 -2.14 -13.02 -6.83
CA PHE A 152 -1.09 -12.66 -7.80
C PHE A 152 0.13 -13.60 -7.74
N LEU A 153 -0.09 -14.87 -7.37
CA LEU A 153 0.93 -15.92 -7.34
C LEU A 153 2.15 -15.65 -6.44
N ILE A 154 2.07 -14.69 -5.51
CA ILE A 154 3.15 -14.41 -4.57
C ILE A 154 3.09 -15.43 -3.43
N LYS A 155 4.13 -16.24 -3.28
CA LYS A 155 4.29 -17.19 -2.18
C LYS A 155 4.86 -16.49 -0.93
N ASP A 156 4.34 -16.86 0.23
CA ASP A 156 4.66 -16.25 1.54
C ASP A 156 4.66 -14.71 1.55
N PRO A 157 3.55 -14.04 1.17
CA PRO A 157 3.54 -12.59 0.91
C PRO A 157 4.16 -11.73 2.02
N TRP A 158 3.77 -11.95 3.28
CA TRP A 158 4.30 -11.19 4.42
C TRP A 158 5.81 -11.31 4.59
N ARG A 159 6.36 -12.51 4.36
CA ARG A 159 7.82 -12.72 4.40
C ARG A 159 8.50 -11.94 3.29
N LYS A 160 7.95 -11.97 2.07
CA LYS A 160 8.48 -11.23 0.92
C LYS A 160 8.43 -9.73 1.15
N MET A 161 7.31 -9.21 1.64
CA MET A 161 7.16 -7.81 2.02
C MET A 161 8.17 -7.40 3.09
N THR A 162 8.36 -8.23 4.12
CA THR A 162 9.34 -8.00 5.19
C THR A 162 10.77 -7.92 4.64
N ILE A 163 11.16 -8.81 3.72
CA ILE A 163 12.49 -8.78 3.09
C ILE A 163 12.67 -7.53 2.21
N VAL A 164 11.68 -7.16 1.41
CA VAL A 164 11.74 -5.94 0.59
C VAL A 164 11.86 -4.71 1.50
N SER A 165 11.07 -4.65 2.56
CA SER A 165 11.06 -3.51 3.47
C SER A 165 12.31 -3.43 4.37
N SER A 166 12.93 -4.56 4.71
CA SER A 166 14.23 -4.55 5.41
C SER A 166 15.35 -4.01 4.51
N ARG A 167 15.32 -4.32 3.21
CA ARG A 167 16.24 -3.75 2.21
C ARG A 167 16.06 -2.23 2.03
N LEU A 168 14.87 -1.70 2.32
CA LEU A 168 14.59 -0.26 2.39
C LEU A 168 15.01 0.40 3.72
N GLY A 169 15.42 -0.39 4.72
CA GLY A 169 15.71 0.10 6.07
C GLY A 169 14.47 0.55 6.85
N LEU A 170 13.27 0.05 6.49
CA LEU A 170 11.99 0.47 7.08
C LEU A 170 11.43 -0.50 8.10
N THR A 171 12.08 -1.64 8.30
CA THR A 171 11.55 -2.74 9.10
C THR A 171 12.49 -3.12 10.24
N SER A 172 11.94 -3.12 11.46
CA SER A 172 12.57 -3.68 12.66
C SER A 172 11.98 -5.03 13.08
N LEU A 173 10.70 -5.29 12.74
CA LEU A 173 9.94 -6.50 13.07
C LEU A 173 9.23 -7.05 11.83
N PRO A 174 8.88 -8.35 11.77
CA PRO A 174 8.06 -8.88 10.68
C PRO A 174 6.81 -8.02 10.42
N LEU A 175 6.57 -7.67 9.15
CA LEU A 175 5.53 -6.70 8.79
C LEU A 175 4.11 -7.18 9.10
N ASP A 176 3.88 -8.50 9.17
CA ASP A 176 2.59 -9.04 9.58
C ASP A 176 2.28 -8.69 11.04
N ASN A 177 3.29 -8.74 11.91
CA ASN A 177 3.18 -8.32 13.30
C ASN A 177 2.97 -6.81 13.40
N SER A 178 3.71 -6.01 12.63
CA SER A 178 3.50 -4.56 12.57
C SER A 178 2.07 -4.20 12.16
N PHE A 179 1.52 -4.88 11.15
CA PHE A 179 0.14 -4.70 10.72
C PHE A 179 -0.87 -5.09 11.82
N LYS A 180 -0.73 -6.28 12.42
CA LYS A 180 -1.60 -6.76 13.51
C LYS A 180 -1.56 -5.83 14.72
N ASN A 181 -0.37 -5.33 15.09
CA ASN A 181 -0.19 -4.37 16.17
C ASN A 181 -0.86 -3.02 15.85
N ALA A 182 -0.80 -2.56 14.60
CA ALA A 182 -1.52 -1.37 14.17
C ALA A 182 -3.04 -1.57 14.24
N ALA A 183 -3.55 -2.73 13.82
CA ALA A 183 -4.97 -3.08 13.90
C ALA A 183 -5.46 -3.12 15.36
N LEU A 184 -4.68 -3.71 16.26
CA LEU A 184 -4.98 -3.75 17.68
C LEU A 184 -5.02 -2.34 18.29
N ARG A 185 -4.03 -1.50 17.97
CA ARG A 185 -3.98 -0.10 18.42
C ARG A 185 -5.19 0.70 17.93
N ARG A 186 -5.58 0.55 16.65
CA ARG A 186 -6.82 1.13 16.13
C ARG A 186 -8.04 0.69 16.94
N HIS A 187 -8.17 -0.61 17.21
CA HIS A 187 -9.30 -1.14 17.97
C HIS A 187 -9.35 -0.55 19.39
N GLN A 188 -8.21 -0.50 20.07
CA GLN A 188 -8.10 0.12 21.40
C GLN A 188 -8.45 1.62 21.35
N ALA A 189 -7.89 2.36 20.40
CA ALA A 189 -8.16 3.80 20.22
C ALA A 189 -9.63 4.13 19.97
N ALA A 190 -10.32 3.30 19.19
CA ALA A 190 -11.70 3.54 18.79
C ALA A 190 -12.73 3.16 19.87
N HIS A 191 -12.41 2.17 20.71
CA HIS A 191 -13.40 1.58 21.64
C HIS A 191 -13.10 1.81 23.12
N LEU A 192 -11.84 2.09 23.49
CA LEU A 192 -11.44 2.30 24.87
C LEU A 192 -11.06 3.77 25.07
N GLY A 193 -11.96 4.56 25.67
CA GLY A 193 -11.68 5.97 26.02
C GLY A 193 -10.50 6.12 26.99
N SER A 194 -10.14 5.06 27.70
CA SER A 194 -8.95 5.00 28.57
C SER A 194 -7.66 4.67 27.83
N SER A 195 -7.70 4.24 26.56
CA SER A 195 -6.49 3.90 25.80
C SER A 195 -5.59 5.11 25.60
N SER A 196 -4.29 4.94 25.83
CA SER A 196 -3.28 5.96 25.58
C SER A 196 -2.22 5.35 24.68
N ILE A 197 -2.18 5.78 23.43
CA ILE A 197 -1.18 5.30 22.48
C ILE A 197 0.09 6.14 22.64
N PRO A 198 1.24 5.52 22.97
CA PRO A 198 2.51 6.21 23.04
C PRO A 198 2.86 6.90 21.71
N ILE A 199 3.41 8.11 21.78
CA ILE A 199 3.79 8.86 20.57
C ILE A 199 4.86 8.11 19.74
N ASN A 200 5.79 7.43 20.41
CA ASN A 200 6.83 6.65 19.74
C ASN A 200 6.25 5.48 18.93
N ASP A 201 5.16 4.88 19.40
CA ASP A 201 4.47 3.82 18.67
C ASP A 201 3.84 4.36 17.38
N LEU A 202 3.33 5.59 17.40
CA LEU A 202 2.80 6.26 16.20
C LEU A 202 3.93 6.63 15.23
N LYS A 203 5.06 7.16 15.72
CA LYS A 203 6.22 7.46 14.89
C LYS A 203 6.78 6.18 14.23
N GLN A 204 6.85 5.09 14.98
CA GLN A 204 7.26 3.79 14.47
C GLN A 204 6.24 3.25 13.45
N TYR A 205 4.95 3.38 13.73
CA TYR A 205 3.89 2.96 12.81
C TYR A 205 3.98 3.66 11.45
N VAL A 206 4.32 4.95 11.40
CA VAL A 206 4.51 5.66 10.13
C VAL A 206 5.57 4.96 9.26
N LYS A 207 6.71 4.59 9.85
CA LYS A 207 7.79 3.87 9.13
C LYS A 207 7.33 2.49 8.65
N GLU A 208 6.66 1.75 9.52
CA GLU A 208 6.12 0.42 9.21
C GLU A 208 5.06 0.50 8.10
N ALA A 209 4.18 1.51 8.13
CA ALA A 209 3.18 1.74 7.10
C ALA A 209 3.83 1.99 5.73
N PHE A 210 4.89 2.81 5.66
CA PHE A 210 5.69 2.96 4.43
C PHE A 210 6.28 1.62 3.97
N GLY A 211 6.84 0.84 4.90
CA GLY A 211 7.35 -0.50 4.61
C GLY A 211 6.30 -1.42 3.99
N ILE A 212 5.10 -1.44 4.55
CA ILE A 212 3.98 -2.24 4.04
C ILE A 212 3.54 -1.75 2.67
N VAL A 213 3.24 -0.46 2.49
CA VAL A 213 2.69 0.03 1.21
C VAL A 213 3.68 -0.08 0.06
N ILE A 214 4.96 0.25 0.28
CA ILE A 214 5.98 0.22 -0.79
C ILE A 214 6.23 -1.23 -1.19
N SER A 215 6.41 -2.13 -0.22
CA SER A 215 6.67 -3.54 -0.53
C SER A 215 5.46 -4.22 -1.18
N PHE A 216 4.23 -3.91 -0.74
CA PHE A 216 3.00 -4.35 -1.40
C PHE A 216 2.95 -3.86 -2.85
N ASP A 217 3.16 -2.56 -3.06
CA ASP A 217 3.07 -1.92 -4.37
C ASP A 217 4.12 -2.44 -5.36
N CYS A 218 5.37 -2.60 -4.91
CA CYS A 218 6.44 -3.21 -5.69
C CYS A 218 6.06 -4.61 -6.18
N LEU A 219 5.58 -5.45 -5.27
CA LEU A 219 5.26 -6.85 -5.56
C LEU A 219 4.08 -6.95 -6.52
N ILE A 220 2.97 -6.25 -6.24
CA ILE A 220 1.76 -6.34 -7.05
C ILE A 220 1.95 -5.69 -8.43
N SER A 221 2.70 -4.58 -8.51
CA SER A 221 3.02 -3.92 -9.78
C SER A 221 3.97 -4.76 -10.63
N LYS A 222 4.89 -5.51 -10.00
CA LYS A 222 5.73 -6.47 -10.74
C LYS A 222 4.89 -7.60 -11.34
N CYS A 223 3.88 -8.09 -10.62
CA CYS A 223 2.95 -9.09 -11.13
C CYS A 223 2.15 -8.57 -12.33
N LEU A 224 1.67 -7.32 -12.25
CA LEU A 224 1.01 -6.65 -13.38
C LEU A 224 1.93 -6.57 -14.61
N LEU A 225 3.21 -6.27 -14.42
CA LEU A 225 4.18 -6.22 -15.52
C LEU A 225 4.32 -7.59 -16.21
N GLU A 226 4.37 -8.69 -15.46
CA GLU A 226 4.42 -10.04 -16.03
C GLU A 226 3.16 -10.39 -16.84
N ILE A 227 1.98 -9.96 -16.37
CA ILE A 227 0.72 -10.10 -17.10
C ILE A 227 0.77 -9.27 -18.39
N ARG A 228 1.10 -7.98 -18.30
CA ARG A 228 1.20 -7.08 -19.46
C ARG A 228 2.17 -7.60 -20.53
N ASN A 229 3.27 -8.21 -20.11
CA ASN A 229 4.28 -8.78 -20.99
C ASN A 229 3.91 -10.17 -21.56
N HIS A 230 2.72 -10.69 -21.27
CA HIS A 230 2.27 -12.03 -21.68
C HIS A 230 3.26 -13.12 -21.27
N ASN A 231 3.84 -13.02 -20.06
CA ASN A 231 4.78 -14.02 -19.58
C ASN A 231 4.05 -15.36 -19.38
N VAL A 232 4.24 -16.27 -20.33
CA VAL A 232 3.58 -17.59 -20.37
C VAL A 232 3.88 -18.39 -19.10
N SER A 233 5.10 -18.31 -18.58
CA SER A 233 5.47 -19.02 -17.36
C SER A 233 4.71 -18.50 -16.14
N TYR A 234 4.49 -17.19 -16.05
CA TYR A 234 3.70 -16.57 -14.99
C TYR A 234 2.21 -16.93 -15.13
N LEU A 235 1.64 -16.76 -16.33
CA LEU A 235 0.22 -17.03 -16.60
C LEU A 235 -0.15 -18.50 -16.39
N ASN A 236 0.76 -19.42 -16.69
CA ASN A 236 0.59 -20.86 -16.45
C ASN A 236 0.99 -21.31 -15.03
N ASN A 237 1.21 -20.37 -14.09
CA ASN A 237 1.52 -20.66 -12.68
C ASN A 237 2.83 -21.47 -12.45
N SER A 238 3.74 -21.45 -13.44
CA SER A 238 5.07 -22.09 -13.33
C SER A 238 6.15 -21.14 -12.79
N PHE A 239 5.85 -19.84 -12.77
CA PHE A 239 6.71 -18.79 -12.24
C PHE A 239 5.96 -17.93 -11.24
N SER A 240 6.63 -17.58 -10.14
CA SER A 240 6.09 -16.70 -9.09
C SER A 240 7.07 -15.59 -8.77
N ILE A 241 6.57 -14.36 -8.68
CA ILE A 241 7.35 -13.22 -8.20
C ILE A 241 7.76 -13.44 -6.74
N ASN A 242 9.00 -13.06 -6.44
CA ASN A 242 9.57 -13.09 -5.11
C ASN A 242 10.39 -11.80 -4.86
N ASP A 243 10.95 -11.68 -3.66
CA ASP A 243 11.72 -10.53 -3.22
C ASP A 243 12.94 -10.21 -4.09
N SER A 244 13.65 -11.21 -4.64
CA SER A 244 14.84 -10.98 -5.46
C SER A 244 14.55 -10.38 -6.84
N HIS A 245 13.29 -10.45 -7.29
CA HIS A 245 12.86 -9.80 -8.54
C HIS A 245 12.58 -8.30 -8.38
N ILE A 246 12.49 -7.80 -7.15
CA ILE A 246 12.32 -6.38 -6.86
C ILE A 246 13.68 -5.73 -6.84
N LYS A 247 13.96 -4.82 -7.78
CA LYS A 247 15.17 -4.00 -7.78
C LYS A 247 14.89 -2.68 -7.10
N LEU A 248 15.80 -2.20 -6.26
CA LEU A 248 15.63 -0.97 -5.50
C LEU A 248 16.65 0.10 -5.91
N GLY A 249 16.21 1.35 -5.92
CA GLY A 249 17.02 2.54 -6.07
C GLY A 249 16.65 3.57 -5.01
N PHE A 250 17.61 4.40 -4.62
CA PHE A 250 17.47 5.32 -3.48
C PHE A 250 17.93 6.71 -3.85
N ILE A 251 17.14 7.74 -3.53
CA ILE A 251 17.60 9.14 -3.51
C ILE A 251 17.67 9.59 -2.05
N ASN A 252 18.90 9.81 -1.57
CA ASN A 252 19.16 10.24 -0.19
C ASN A 252 20.01 11.51 -0.19
N PHE A 253 19.85 12.33 0.85
CA PHE A 253 20.69 13.50 1.08
C PHE A 253 21.92 13.10 1.90
N ASP A 254 23.12 13.39 1.38
CA ASP A 254 24.37 13.07 2.04
C ASP A 254 25.47 14.06 1.58
N SER A 255 26.27 14.56 2.51
CA SER A 255 27.40 15.46 2.22
C SER A 255 26.98 16.71 1.42
N ASN A 256 25.86 17.34 1.80
CA ASN A 256 25.26 18.50 1.14
C ASN A 256 24.82 18.30 -0.33
N LYS A 257 24.64 17.04 -0.77
CA LYS A 257 24.14 16.71 -2.11
C LYS A 257 23.11 15.61 -2.04
N TRP A 258 22.15 15.63 -2.95
CA TRP A 258 21.29 14.49 -3.23
C TRP A 258 22.06 13.47 -4.06
N LYS A 259 21.96 12.20 -3.67
CA LYS A 259 22.66 11.08 -4.31
C LYS A 259 21.65 10.02 -4.71
N TYR A 260 21.62 9.67 -6.00
CA TYR A 260 20.93 8.47 -6.48
C TYR A 260 21.90 7.29 -6.43
N LYS A 261 21.52 6.23 -5.71
CA LYS A 261 22.26 4.98 -5.56
C LYS A 261 21.36 3.82 -5.92
N LYS A 262 21.86 2.87 -6.70
CA LYS A 262 21.22 1.56 -6.82
C LYS A 262 21.50 0.74 -5.58
N GLU A 263 20.63 -0.20 -5.28
CA GLU A 263 20.86 -1.14 -4.21
C GLU A 263 22.19 -1.89 -4.36
N ASN A 264 22.85 -2.13 -3.24
CA ASN A 264 24.16 -2.77 -3.13
C ASN A 264 25.32 -2.03 -3.83
N GLN A 265 25.11 -0.79 -4.29
CA GLN A 265 26.19 0.04 -4.83
C GLN A 265 26.73 1.00 -3.76
N SER A 266 28.05 0.97 -3.57
CA SER A 266 28.75 1.87 -2.66
C SER A 266 28.82 3.31 -3.19
N ARG A 267 28.95 3.47 -4.51
CA ARG A 267 29.06 4.78 -5.20
C ARG A 267 27.71 5.24 -5.73
N ALA A 268 27.50 6.55 -5.70
CA ALA A 268 26.32 7.17 -6.31
C ALA A 268 26.43 7.13 -7.85
N THR A 269 25.35 6.73 -8.51
CA THR A 269 25.23 6.74 -9.96
C THR A 269 25.06 8.16 -10.49
N ARG A 270 24.33 9.00 -9.75
CA ARG A 270 24.10 10.42 -10.03
C ARG A 270 24.06 11.22 -8.74
N THR A 271 24.44 12.50 -8.82
CA THR A 271 24.40 13.43 -7.70
C THR A 271 24.00 14.82 -8.17
N ASN A 272 23.20 15.54 -7.39
CA ASN A 272 22.87 16.94 -7.65
C ASN A 272 22.68 17.69 -6.32
N ILE A 273 22.81 19.02 -6.33
CA ILE A 273 22.47 19.86 -5.16
C ILE A 273 20.95 20.08 -5.10
N ASP A 274 20.29 20.16 -6.25
CA ASP A 274 18.84 20.30 -6.35
C ASP A 274 18.16 18.93 -6.47
N LEU A 275 17.23 18.65 -5.55
CA LEU A 275 16.46 17.43 -5.54
C LEU A 275 15.59 17.28 -6.80
N ASN A 276 14.95 18.35 -7.25
CA ASN A 276 13.99 18.30 -8.34
C ASN A 276 14.69 17.97 -9.67
N ILE A 277 15.90 18.50 -9.86
CA ILE A 277 16.74 18.19 -11.02
C ILE A 277 17.18 16.72 -10.97
N LEU A 278 17.73 16.26 -9.84
CA LEU A 278 18.13 14.85 -9.72
C LEU A 278 16.95 13.92 -9.95
N LYS A 279 15.81 14.23 -9.33
CA LYS A 279 14.58 13.44 -9.39
C LYS A 279 14.09 13.28 -10.83
N SER A 280 14.02 14.36 -11.62
CA SER A 280 13.57 14.29 -13.01
C SER A 280 14.51 13.45 -13.90
N GLU A 281 15.83 13.54 -13.67
CA GLU A 281 16.82 12.73 -14.38
C GLU A 281 16.67 11.23 -14.07
N VAL A 282 16.52 10.87 -12.79
CA VAL A 282 16.65 9.47 -12.36
C VAL A 282 15.35 8.67 -12.39
N ILE A 283 14.17 9.32 -12.38
CA ILE A 283 12.88 8.60 -12.53
C ILE A 283 12.86 7.81 -13.84
N SER A 284 13.26 8.44 -14.95
CA SER A 284 13.28 7.78 -16.26
C SER A 284 14.29 6.62 -16.31
N LEU A 285 15.43 6.78 -15.64
CA LEU A 285 16.46 5.75 -15.53
C LEU A 285 15.97 4.55 -14.72
N ALA A 286 15.38 4.81 -13.55
CA ALA A 286 14.85 3.77 -12.66
C ALA A 286 13.76 2.96 -13.36
N SER A 287 12.80 3.62 -14.01
CA SER A 287 11.72 2.98 -14.76
C SER A 287 12.25 2.07 -15.87
N ARG A 288 13.24 2.53 -16.67
CA ARG A 288 13.87 1.70 -17.71
C ARG A 288 14.57 0.46 -17.16
N SER A 289 15.15 0.55 -15.96
CA SER A 289 15.78 -0.58 -15.28
C SER A 289 14.80 -1.49 -14.52
N GLY A 290 13.53 -1.09 -14.42
CA GLY A 290 12.51 -1.76 -13.61
C GLY A 290 12.84 -1.70 -12.11
N GLU A 291 13.39 -0.57 -11.66
CA GLU A 291 13.73 -0.32 -10.26
C GLU A 291 12.60 0.43 -9.55
N CYS A 292 12.25 -0.01 -8.33
CA CYS A 292 11.51 0.84 -7.42
C CYS A 292 12.46 1.89 -6.83
N LEU A 293 12.26 3.14 -7.23
CA LEU A 293 13.03 4.28 -6.77
C LEU A 293 12.36 4.89 -5.54
N VAL A 294 12.99 4.82 -4.37
CA VAL A 294 12.49 5.41 -3.13
C VAL A 294 13.23 6.72 -2.84
N LEU A 295 12.46 7.76 -2.54
CA LEU A 295 12.95 9.09 -2.22
C LEU A 295 12.84 9.33 -0.72
N TYR A 296 13.96 9.73 -0.11
CA TYR A 296 14.05 10.10 1.29
C TYR A 296 14.19 11.62 1.43
N ASP A 297 13.78 12.19 2.55
CA ASP A 297 14.11 13.56 2.93
C ASP A 297 15.50 13.65 3.60
N LYS A 298 15.85 14.85 4.06
CA LYS A 298 17.13 15.11 4.74
C LYS A 298 17.25 14.37 6.08
N ASP A 299 16.12 14.03 6.68
CA ASP A 299 16.03 13.31 7.96
C ASP A 299 15.90 11.79 7.75
N ASN A 300 16.17 11.32 6.52
CA ASN A 300 16.09 9.93 6.12
C ASN A 300 14.70 9.29 6.31
N ASN A 301 13.63 10.10 6.20
CA ASN A 301 12.28 9.58 6.12
C ASN A 301 11.83 9.47 4.67
N VAL A 302 11.08 8.42 4.34
CA VAL A 302 10.50 8.28 3.00
C VAL A 302 9.51 9.40 2.75
N VAL A 303 9.58 10.01 1.56
CA VAL A 303 8.62 11.02 1.11
C VAL A 303 7.89 10.61 -0.16
N ASP A 304 8.46 9.71 -0.95
CA ASP A 304 7.88 9.29 -2.23
C ASP A 304 8.52 7.98 -2.73
N TRP A 305 7.87 7.30 -3.69
CA TRP A 305 8.45 6.16 -4.41
C TRP A 305 7.96 6.07 -5.85
N TYR A 306 8.75 5.53 -6.78
CA TYR A 306 8.40 5.39 -8.20
C TYR A 306 8.61 3.95 -8.64
N LEU A 307 7.77 3.46 -9.55
CA LEU A 307 7.78 2.10 -10.10
C LEU A 307 7.96 2.13 -11.63
#